data_AF-A0A1H9BNH5-F1
#
_entry.id   AF-A0A1H9BNH5-F1
#
_cell.length_a   1.000
_cell.length_b   1.000
_cell.length_c   1.000
_cell.angle_alpha   90.00
_cell.angle_beta   90.00
_cell.angle_gamma   90.00
#
_symmetry.space_group_name_H-M   'P 1'
#
loop_
_entity.id
_entity.type
_entity.pdbx_description
1 polymer ?
#
loop_
_entity_poly.entity_id
_entity_poly.type
_entity_poly.pdbx_seq_one_letter_code
_entity_poly.pdbx_strand_id
1 'polypeptide(L)' 'MSNPKKPQPRRTDEEWYRLIMDCRKSGLSDSQFCQANGIPNSSFSTAVKRLRKKSFAIP' A
#
# COMPACT_ATOMS: atom_id res chain seq x y z
N MET A 1 17.52 -18.05 10.56
CA MET A 1 16.26 -17.94 9.80
C MET A 1 16.18 -16.56 9.17
N SER A 2 16.64 -16.40 7.92
CA SER A 2 16.51 -15.13 7.20
C SER A 2 15.95 -15.47 5.82
N ASN A 3 14.63 -15.36 5.68
CA ASN A 3 13.97 -15.60 4.40
C ASN A 3 14.43 -14.48 3.43
N PRO A 4 15.00 -14.80 2.26
CA PRO A 4 15.36 -13.78 1.29
C PRO A 4 14.08 -13.06 0.87
N LYS A 5 13.96 -11.77 1.24
CA LYS A 5 12.87 -10.90 0.80
C LYS A 5 12.97 -10.82 -0.72
N LYS A 6 12.23 -11.68 -1.43
CA LYS A 6 12.00 -11.56 -2.87
C LYS A 6 11.60 -10.11 -3.12
N PRO A 7 12.25 -9.38 -4.04
CA PRO A 7 11.81 -8.04 -4.38
C PRO A 7 10.38 -8.18 -4.89
N GLN A 8 9.41 -7.74 -4.07
CA GLN A 8 8.03 -7.71 -4.48
C GLN A 8 8.00 -6.89 -5.79
N PRO A 9 7.37 -7.42 -6.86
CA PRO A 9 7.28 -6.70 -8.13
C PRO A 9 6.82 -5.27 -7.83
N ARG A 10 7.51 -4.28 -8.41
CA ARG A 10 7.20 -2.88 -8.13
C ARG A 10 5.78 -2.58 -8.59
N ARG A 11 4.86 -2.51 -7.63
CA ARG A 11 3.47 -2.13 -7.91
C ARG A 11 3.42 -0.76 -8.58
N THR A 12 2.60 -0.64 -9.61
CA THR A 12 2.34 0.62 -10.32
C THR A 12 1.56 1.58 -9.41
N ASP A 13 1.49 2.85 -9.82
CA ASP A 13 0.70 3.85 -9.08
C ASP A 13 -0.79 3.49 -9.04
N GLU A 14 -1.33 2.93 -10.11
CA GLU A 14 -2.72 2.49 -10.19
C GLU A 14 -3.01 1.30 -9.26
N GLU A 15 -2.09 0.35 -9.15
CA GLU A 15 -2.22 -0.76 -8.21
C GLU A 15 -2.19 -0.28 -6.76
N TRP A 16 -1.28 0.65 -6.44
CA TRP A 16 -1.25 1.28 -5.12
C TRP A 16 -2.51 2.07 -4.83
N TYR A 17 -3.02 2.81 -5.83
CA TYR A 17 -4.27 3.54 -5.70
C TYR A 17 -5.44 2.60 -5.37
N ARG A 18 -5.59 1.49 -6.11
CA ARG A 18 -6.60 0.47 -5.82
C ARG A 18 -6.47 -0.11 -4.42
N LEU A 19 -5.26 -0.47 -3.99
CA LEU A 19 -5.01 -0.97 -2.64
C LEU A 19 -5.37 0.04 -1.55
N ILE A 20 -5.07 1.33 -1.75
CA ILE A 20 -5.43 2.38 -0.79
C ILE A 20 -6.94 2.57 -0.74
N MET A 21 -7.62 2.54 -1.89
CA MET A 21 -9.08 2.61 -1.96
C MET A 21 -9.73 1.40 -1.26
N ASP A 22 -9.20 0.19 -1.46
CA ASP A 22 -9.68 -1.02 -0.80
C ASP A 22 -9.43 -0.96 0.71
N CYS A 23 -8.28 -0.44 1.15
CA CYS A 23 -8.00 -0.18 2.56
C CYS A 23 -9.08 0.72 3.17
N ARG A 24 -9.40 1.84 2.52
CA ARG A 24 -10.44 2.78 2.99
C ARG A 24 -11.83 2.15 3.00
N LYS A 25 -12.17 1.34 2.00
CA LYS A 25 -13.46 0.62 1.93
C LYS A 25 -13.58 -0.50 2.95
N SER A 26 -12.46 -1.14 3.32
CA SER A 26 -12.45 -2.27 4.24
C SER A 26 -12.83 -1.89 5.68
N GLY A 27 -12.76 -0.59 6.03
CA GLY A 27 -12.94 -0.13 7.40
C GLY A 27 -11.83 -0.55 8.37
N LEU A 28 -10.78 -1.22 7.87
CA LEU A 28 -9.60 -1.60 8.64
C LEU A 28 -8.65 -0.40 8.79
N SER A 29 -7.88 -0.40 9.87
CA SER A 29 -6.72 0.49 9.97
C SER A 29 -5.66 0.12 8.93
N ASP A 30 -4.88 1.11 8.48
CA ASP A 30 -3.79 0.91 7.51
C ASP A 30 -2.87 -0.25 7.92
N SER A 31 -2.57 -0.41 9.22
CA SER A 31 -1.73 -1.51 9.73
C SER A 31 -2.40 -2.88 9.61
N GLN A 32 -3.69 -2.99 9.91
CA GLN A 32 -4.43 -4.25 9.79
C GLN A 32 -4.56 -4.67 8.32
N PHE A 33 -4.90 -3.72 7.45
CA PHE A 33 -4.98 -3.98 6.01
C PHE A 33 -3.61 -4.38 5.45
N CYS A 34 -2.54 -3.69 5.84
CA CYS A 34 -1.19 -4.03 5.43
C CYS A 34 -0.78 -5.42 5.89
N GLN A 35 -1.07 -5.80 7.14
CA GLN A 35 -0.80 -7.14 7.66
C GLN A 35 -1.57 -8.21 6.88
N ALA A 36 -2.87 -8.00 6.62
CA ALA A 36 -3.72 -8.94 5.89
C ALA A 36 -3.27 -9.14 4.43
N ASN A 37 -2.78 -8.07 3.79
CA ASN A 37 -2.34 -8.09 2.38
C ASN A 37 -0.84 -8.36 2.21
N GLY A 38 -0.10 -8.62 3.30
CA GLY A 38 1.35 -8.82 3.27
C GLY A 38 2.12 -7.60 2.76
N ILE A 39 1.59 -6.40 2.99
CA ILE A 39 2.19 -5.13 2.58
C ILE A 39 3.02 -4.57 3.74
N PRO A 40 4.27 -4.14 3.51
CA PRO A 40 5.01 -3.40 4.52
C PRO A 40 4.38 -2.02 4.77
N ASN A 41 4.13 -1.66 6.03
CA ASN A 41 3.57 -0.35 6.42
C ASN A 41 4.37 0.84 5.85
N SER A 42 5.69 0.71 5.76
CA SER A 42 6.57 1.73 5.19
C SER A 42 6.34 1.92 3.68
N SER A 43 6.14 0.84 2.94
CA SER A 43 5.82 0.87 1.51
C SER A 43 4.45 1.51 1.27
N PHE A 44 3.45 1.14 2.07
CA PHE A 44 2.11 1.71 1.98
C PHE A 44 2.13 3.23 2.23
N SER A 45 2.77 3.67 3.32
CA SER A 45 2.89 5.09 3.65
C SER A 45 3.62 5.89 2.57
N THR A 46 4.66 5.30 1.98
CA THR A 46 5.41 5.93 0.88
C THR A 46 4.57 6.03 -0.38
N ALA A 47 3.80 4.99 -0.71
CA ALA A 47 2.89 4.99 -1.85
C ALA A 47 1.79 6.04 -1.69
N VAL A 48 1.16 6.16 -0.52
CA VAL A 48 0.16 7.21 -0.22
C VAL A 48 0.76 8.61 -0.46
N LYS A 49 1.95 8.89 0.08
CA LYS A 49 2.64 10.17 -0.12
C LYS A 49 2.95 10.43 -1.60
N ARG A 50 3.43 9.42 -2.32
CA ARG A 50 3.76 9.51 -3.75
C ARG A 50 2.53 9.81 -4.59
N LEU A 51 1.42 9.13 -4.33
CA LEU A 51 0.17 9.31 -5.06
C LEU A 51 -0.50 10.65 -4.77
N ARG A 52 -0.46 11.11 -3.51
CA ARG A 52 -0.91 12.48 -3.15
C ARG A 52 -0.11 13.55 -3.91
N LYS A 53 1.21 13.37 -4.06
CA LYS A 53 2.05 14.28 -4.88
C LYS A 53 1.73 14.23 -6.37
N LYS A 54 1.24 13.09 -6.87
CA LYS A 54 0.80 12.91 -8.25
C LYS A 54 -0.67 13.32 -8.49
N SER A 55 -1.28 14.01 -7.52
CA SER A 55 -2.67 14.47 -7.57
C SER A 55 -3.71 13.35 -7.75
N PHE A 56 -3.41 12.13 -7.31
CA PHE A 56 -4.43 11.10 -7.18
C PHE A 56 -5.41 11.47 -6.07
N ALA A 57 -6.70 11.32 -6.34
CA ALA A 57 -7.78 11.57 -5.39
C ALA A 57 -7.81 10.47 -4.32
N ILE A 58 -6.92 10.55 -3.34
CA ILE A 58 -6.90 9.65 -2.18
C ILE A 58 -7.78 10.26 -1.08
N PRO A 59 -8.88 9.58 -0.66
CA PRO A 59 -9.68 9.95 0.50
C PRO A 59 -8.86 9.90 1.80
#